data_AF-A0A8C6L9T1-F1
#
_entry.id   AF-A0A8C6L9T1-F1
#
_cell.length_a   1.000
_cell.length_b   1.000
_cell.length_c   1.000
_cell.angle_alpha   90.00
_cell.angle_beta   90.00
_cell.angle_gamma   90.00
#
_symmetry.space_group_name_H-M   'P 1'
#
loop_
_entity.id
_entity.type
_entity.pdbx_description
1 polymer ?
#
loop_
_entity_poly.entity_id
_entity_poly.type
_entity_poly.pdbx_seq_one_letter_code
_entity_poly.pdbx_strand_id
1 'polypeptide(L)'
;MASELHETIFMAKQERHKNLFLNYKNLNMFPVELLKDEGLRFLERLYMKRNSLTTLPDNLAQKLPNLIELLYICITVCIKGRPIGVDHYIGRPIFVAS
;
A
#
# COMPACT_ATOMS: atom_id res chain seq x y z
N MET A 1 -17.33 6.61 8.36
CA MET A 1 -16.51 6.37 7.14
C MET A 1 -15.08 5.92 7.45
N ALA A 2 -14.40 6.41 8.50
CA ALA A 2 -13.11 5.84 8.94
C ALA A 2 -13.23 4.44 9.58
N SER A 3 -14.41 4.07 10.06
CA SER A 3 -14.71 2.81 10.73
C SER A 3 -14.57 1.58 9.82
N GLU A 4 -15.09 1.62 8.59
CA GLU A 4 -15.08 0.46 7.68
C GLU A 4 -13.66 0.10 7.20
N LEU A 5 -12.81 1.11 6.96
CA LEU A 5 -11.42 0.88 6.59
C LEU A 5 -10.64 0.24 7.74
N HIS A 6 -10.84 0.76 8.95
CA HIS A 6 -10.21 0.22 10.15
C HIS A 6 -10.65 -1.22 10.41
N GLU A 7 -11.96 -1.53 10.30
CA GLU A 7 -12.47 -2.89 10.40
C GLU A 7 -11.88 -3.81 9.34
N THR A 8 -11.82 -3.38 8.08
CA THR A 8 -11.24 -4.19 7.00
C THR A 8 -9.79 -4.55 7.29
N ILE A 9 -8.99 -3.57 7.75
CA ILE A 9 -7.59 -3.78 8.12
C ILE A 9 -7.47 -4.68 9.36
N PHE A 10 -8.34 -4.48 10.34
CA PHE A 10 -8.36 -5.27 11.57
C PHE A 10 -8.71 -6.73 11.30
N MET A 11 -9.73 -6.99 10.49
CA MET A 11 -10.11 -8.34 10.06
C MET A 11 -8.98 -8.98 9.26
N ALA A 12 -8.37 -8.25 8.32
CA ALA A 12 -7.23 -8.76 7.55
C ALA A 12 -6.03 -9.13 8.42
N LYS A 13 -5.79 -8.38 9.50
CA LYS A 13 -4.74 -8.67 10.49
C LYS A 13 -5.09 -9.92 11.29
N GLN A 14 -6.32 -10.02 11.82
CA GLN A 14 -6.76 -11.17 12.61
C GLN A 14 -6.77 -12.48 11.80
N GLU A 15 -7.29 -12.43 10.58
CA GLU A 15 -7.39 -13.60 9.70
C GLU A 15 -6.10 -13.86 8.91
N ARG A 16 -5.06 -13.06 9.14
CA ARG A 16 -3.73 -13.18 8.51
C ARG A 16 -3.81 -13.25 6.99
N HIS A 17 -4.62 -12.38 6.40
CA HIS A 17 -4.82 -12.33 4.97
C HIS A 17 -3.51 -12.01 4.24
N LYS A 18 -3.23 -12.82 3.22
CA LYS A 18 -2.11 -12.60 2.29
C LYS A 18 -2.41 -11.53 1.25
N ASN A 19 -3.68 -11.32 0.92
CA ASN A 19 -4.11 -10.37 -0.09
C ASN A 19 -5.10 -9.39 0.53
N LEU A 20 -4.86 -8.09 0.36
CA LEU A 20 -5.74 -7.04 0.87
C LEU A 20 -6.20 -6.12 -0.26
N PHE A 21 -7.52 -5.91 -0.32
CA PHE A 21 -8.17 -5.09 -1.34
C PHE A 21 -8.73 -3.81 -0.73
N LEU A 22 -8.09 -2.69 -1.02
CA LEU A 22 -8.52 -1.33 -0.64
C LEU A 22 -8.80 -0.49 -1.88
N ASN A 23 -9.22 -1.13 -2.97
CA ASN A 23 -9.58 -0.44 -4.20
C ASN A 23 -10.84 0.41 -4.00
N TYR A 24 -10.95 1.55 -4.70
CA TYR A 24 -12.14 2.41 -4.71
C TYR A 24 -12.55 2.96 -3.33
N LYS A 25 -11.59 3.14 -2.42
CA LYS A 25 -11.86 3.66 -1.06
C LYS A 25 -11.67 5.17 -0.94
N ASN A 26 -11.43 5.85 -2.06
CA ASN A 26 -11.20 7.30 -2.14
C ASN A 26 -10.11 7.78 -1.16
N LEU A 27 -9.11 6.94 -0.93
CA LEU A 27 -8.03 7.21 0.02
C LEU A 27 -7.11 8.29 -0.55
N ASN A 28 -7.00 9.42 0.16
CA ASN A 28 -6.07 10.50 -0.19
C ASN A 28 -4.66 10.26 0.39
N MET A 29 -4.57 9.48 1.46
CA MET A 29 -3.32 9.12 2.13
C MET A 29 -3.24 7.61 2.34
N PHE A 30 -2.02 7.09 2.40
CA PHE A 30 -1.81 5.69 2.74
C PHE A 30 -2.32 5.42 4.17
N PRO A 31 -3.13 4.36 4.38
CA PRO A 31 -3.69 4.08 5.70
C PRO A 31 -2.57 3.62 6.65
N VAL A 32 -2.20 4.51 7.57
CA VAL A 32 -1.12 4.30 8.54
C VAL A 32 -1.43 3.13 9.48
N GLU A 33 -2.69 2.75 9.61
CA GLU A 33 -3.15 1.56 10.34
C GLU A 33 -2.54 0.27 9.80
N LEU A 34 -2.22 0.20 8.50
CA LEU A 34 -1.49 -0.94 7.92
C LEU A 34 -0.05 -1.07 8.45
N LEU A 35 0.50 0.02 8.97
CA LEU A 35 1.89 0.14 9.41
C LEU A 35 2.02 0.27 10.94
N LYS A 36 0.89 0.37 11.65
CA LYS A 36 0.85 0.39 13.12
C LYS A 36 1.26 -0.99 13.68
N ASP A 37 1.79 -0.96 14.89
CA ASP A 37 2.33 -2.12 15.59
C ASP A 37 3.38 -2.88 14.75
N GLU A 38 3.27 -4.21 14.73
CA GLU A 38 4.10 -5.13 13.93
C GLU A 38 3.82 -5.06 12.42
N GLY A 39 2.83 -4.26 11.97
CA GLY A 39 2.37 -4.22 10.59
C GLY A 39 1.69 -5.53 10.14
N LEU A 40 1.18 -5.56 8.90
CA LEU A 40 0.61 -6.79 8.33
C LEU A 40 1.74 -7.67 7.75
N ARG A 41 2.50 -8.33 8.64
CA ARG A 41 3.61 -9.20 8.23
C ARG A 41 3.20 -10.36 7.33
N PHE A 42 1.93 -10.78 7.31
CA PHE A 42 1.47 -11.87 6.46
C PHE A 42 1.04 -11.40 5.05
N LEU A 43 0.97 -10.09 4.85
CA LEU A 43 0.46 -9.51 3.62
C LEU A 43 1.50 -9.64 2.51
N GLU A 44 1.13 -10.37 1.47
CA GLU A 44 1.92 -10.58 0.26
C GLU A 44 1.48 -9.64 -0.86
N ARG A 45 0.18 -9.27 -0.94
CA ARG A 45 -0.36 -8.44 -2.01
C ARG A 45 -1.29 -7.35 -1.48
N LEU A 46 -1.06 -6.11 -1.90
CA LEU A 46 -1.88 -4.96 -1.55
C LEU A 46 -2.42 -4.26 -2.81
N TYR A 47 -3.74 -4.21 -2.94
CA TYR A 47 -4.44 -3.57 -4.06
C TYR A 47 -5.10 -2.27 -3.59
N MET A 48 -4.68 -1.14 -4.14
CA MET A 48 -5.16 0.21 -3.82
C MET A 48 -5.49 1.01 -5.10
N LYS A 49 -5.96 0.34 -6.16
CA LYS A 49 -6.36 0.97 -7.42
C LYS A 49 -7.54 1.93 -7.20
N ARG A 50 -7.59 3.00 -8.01
CA ARG A 50 -8.63 4.04 -7.94
C ARG A 50 -8.79 4.63 -6.53
N ASN A 51 -7.66 4.94 -5.93
CA ASN A 51 -7.57 5.87 -4.80
C ASN A 51 -6.81 7.12 -5.27
N SER A 52 -6.88 8.18 -4.47
CA SER A 52 -6.20 9.45 -4.72
C SER A 52 -4.88 9.52 -3.94
N LEU A 53 -4.18 8.39 -3.84
CA LEU A 53 -2.94 8.27 -3.07
C LEU A 53 -1.85 9.10 -3.72
N THR A 54 -1.40 10.13 -3.00
CA THR A 54 -0.31 10.97 -3.44
C THR A 54 1.04 10.41 -3.01
N THR A 55 1.14 9.90 -1.78
CA THR A 55 2.43 9.48 -1.22
C THR A 55 2.35 8.08 -0.63
N LEU A 56 3.46 7.35 -0.76
CA LEU A 56 3.70 6.11 -0.03
C LEU A 56 4.72 6.38 1.09
N PRO A 57 4.58 5.73 2.25
CA PRO A 57 5.48 5.93 3.37
C PRO A 57 6.83 5.23 3.16
N ASP A 58 7.92 5.89 3.53
CA ASP A 58 9.29 5.41 3.31
C ASP A 58 9.61 4.11 4.08
N ASN A 59 8.88 3.83 5.17
CA ASN A 59 9.07 2.64 6.02
C ASN A 59 8.20 1.44 5.62
N LEU A 60 7.57 1.46 4.43
CA LEU A 60 6.66 0.41 3.96
C LEU A 60 7.34 -0.97 3.95
N ALA A 61 8.58 -1.06 3.45
CA ALA A 61 9.33 -2.31 3.38
C ALA A 61 9.66 -2.91 4.76
N GLN A 62 9.88 -2.07 5.78
CA GLN A 62 10.15 -2.53 7.15
C GLN A 62 8.89 -3.05 7.83
N LYS A 63 7.74 -2.44 7.54
CA LYS A 63 6.44 -2.77 8.17
C LYS A 63 5.68 -3.86 7.45
N LEU A 64 5.90 -4.05 6.15
CA LEU A 64 5.31 -5.09 5.33
C LEU A 64 6.42 -5.96 4.69
N PRO A 65 7.20 -6.70 5.51
CA PRO A 65 8.41 -7.39 5.06
C PRO A 65 8.14 -8.52 4.05
N ASN A 66 6.92 -9.07 4.03
CA ASN A 66 6.54 -10.14 3.11
C ASN A 66 5.73 -9.62 1.91
N LEU A 67 5.62 -8.31 1.72
CA LEU A 67 4.88 -7.74 0.60
C LEU A 67 5.64 -7.99 -0.71
N ILE A 68 5.00 -8.73 -1.60
CA ILE A 68 5.52 -9.12 -2.91
C ILE A 68 5.02 -8.13 -3.97
N GLU A 69 3.76 -7.73 -3.86
CA GLU A 69 3.07 -6.93 -4.88
C GLU A 69 2.26 -5.80 -4.25
N LEU A 70 2.51 -4.57 -4.72
CA LEU A 70 1.71 -3.40 -4.39
C LEU A 70 1.19 -2.79 -5.69
N LEU A 71 -0.14 -2.80 -5.86
CA LEU A 71 -0.82 -2.25 -7.02
C LEU A 71 -1.60 -1.00 -6.60
N TYR A 72 -1.04 0.17 -6.89
CA TYR A 72 -1.75 1.44 -6.78
C TYR A 72 -1.79 2.10 -8.17
N ILE A 73 -2.93 2.70 -8.54
CA ILE A 73 -2.97 3.54 -9.75
C ILE A 73 -2.51 4.91 -9.32
N CYS A 74 -1.27 5.23 -9.65
CA CYS A 74 -0.70 6.55 -9.47
C CYS A 74 -1.24 7.45 -10.59
N ILE A 75 -2.24 8.29 -10.28
CA ILE A 75 -2.40 9.51 -11.07
C ILE A 75 -1.57 10.59 -10.38
N THR A 76 -0.35 10.73 -10.86
CA THR A 76 0.54 11.87 -10.62
C THR A 76 1.00 12.03 -9.17
N VAL A 77 2.10 11.38 -8.75
CA VAL A 77 3.00 11.98 -7.75
C VAL A 77 4.49 11.73 -8.01
N CYS A 78 5.16 12.87 -8.06
CA CYS A 78 6.57 13.15 -7.94
C CYS A 78 7.16 12.58 -6.62
N ILE A 79 8.01 11.57 -6.73
CA ILE A 79 8.89 11.16 -5.63
C ILE A 79 10.17 12.00 -5.75
N LYS A 80 10.34 12.96 -4.84
CA LYS A 80 11.62 13.65 -4.55
C LYS A 80 12.38 14.19 -5.79
N GLY A 81 11.75 15.05 -6.57
CA GLY A 81 12.49 15.98 -7.45
C GLY A 81 13.11 15.40 -8.73
N ARG A 82 12.63 14.26 -9.25
CA ARG A 82 12.87 13.88 -10.65
C ARG A 82 11.59 13.46 -11.35
N PRO A 83 11.24 14.06 -12.50
CA PRO A 83 10.16 13.58 -13.33
C PRO A 83 10.62 12.29 -14.02
N ILE A 84 10.07 11.15 -13.59
CA ILE A 84 10.22 9.90 -14.34
C ILE A 84 9.09 9.90 -15.37
N GLY A 85 9.48 9.76 -16.64
CA GLY A 85 8.58 9.69 -17.77
C GLY A 85 7.47 8.66 -17.57
N VAL A 86 6.34 8.98 -18.18
CA VAL A 86 5.11 8.20 -18.23
C VAL A 86 5.34 6.79 -18.78
N ASP A 87 5.78 5.87 -17.93
CA ASP A 87 5.58 4.45 -18.20
C ASP A 87 4.59 3.89 -17.19
N HIS A 88 3.63 3.16 -17.74
CA HIS A 88 2.58 2.43 -17.05
C HIS A 88 3.24 1.41 -16.10
N TYR A 89 3.61 1.82 -14.88
CA TYR A 89 4.19 0.93 -13.86
C TYR A 89 3.10 0.00 -13.31
N ILE A 90 2.72 -0.99 -14.12
CA ILE A 90 2.15 -2.25 -13.65
C ILE A 90 3.26 -2.93 -12.86
N GLY A 91 2.97 -3.25 -11.60
CA GLY A 91 3.97 -3.48 -10.57
C GLY A 91 5.08 -4.48 -10.90
N ARG A 92 6.28 -4.17 -10.40
CA ARG A 92 7.36 -5.09 -9.97
C ARG A 92 8.63 -4.29 -9.61
N PRO A 93 9.52 -4.82 -8.77
CA PRO A 93 9.36 -5.44 -7.45
C PRO A 93 9.75 -4.44 -6.34
N ILE A 94 9.33 -4.72 -5.10
CA ILE A 94 9.96 -4.11 -3.92
C ILE A 94 11.37 -4.70 -3.87
N PHE A 95 12.37 -4.00 -4.42
CA PHE A 95 13.76 -4.35 -4.20
C PHE A 95 14.07 -4.02 -2.74
N VAL A 96 13.96 -5.03 -1.89
CA VAL A 96 14.67 -5.08 -0.62
C VAL A 96 16.14 -5.25 -1.00
N ALA A 97 16.89 -4.15 -1.08
CA ALA A 97 18.33 -4.19 -1.21
C ALA A 97 18.94 -3.73 0.13
N SER A 98 19.84 -4.58 0.63
CA SER A 98 20.51 -4.59 1.93
C SER A 98 21.18 -3.29 2.36
#